data_AF-A0A242KD75-F1
#
_entry.id   AF-A0A242KD75-F1
#
_cell.length_a   1.000
_cell.length_b   1.000
_cell.length_c   1.000
_cell.angle_alpha   90.00
_cell.angle_beta   90.00
_cell.angle_gamma   90.00
#
_symmetry.space_group_name_H-M   'P 1'
#
loop_
_entity.id
_entity.type
_entity.pdbx_description
1 polymer ?
#
loop_
_entity_poly.entity_id
_entity_poly.type
_entity_poly.pdbx_seq_one_letter_code
_entity_poly.pdbx_strand_id
1 'polypeptide(L)'
;MKSTAIKSENIQQTKLRSIHFNRFLLFRYLTAIFFFINLYWSILSFSNLTMGIMMPLGLLLIDIAIIIEQTRKYWQPSSTLLVTKAGYAIQIFSNLLAMLMILFGYQQVLFPFLNSSGRGLLLLLLTIGSIVGGFVEWRIWQIEHNKDAYLKHMAVFEKSVRKEG
;
A
#
# COMPACT_ATOMS: atom_id res chain seq x y z
N MET A 1 -28.24 -23.03 -27.59
CA MET A 1 -27.22 -21.97 -27.85
C MET A 1 -27.36 -20.71 -27.00
N LYS A 2 -28.56 -20.18 -26.68
CA LYS A 2 -28.71 -18.98 -25.83
C LYS A 2 -28.13 -19.09 -24.40
N SER A 3 -28.16 -20.29 -23.79
CA SER A 3 -27.67 -20.51 -22.42
C SER A 3 -26.15 -20.32 -22.26
N THR A 4 -25.36 -20.61 -23.31
CA THR A 4 -23.90 -20.49 -23.28
C THR A 4 -23.44 -19.02 -23.35
N ALA A 5 -24.17 -18.19 -24.12
CA ALA A 5 -23.88 -16.76 -24.27
C ALA A 5 -24.19 -15.95 -22.99
N ILE A 6 -25.29 -16.26 -22.30
CA ILE A 6 -25.67 -15.61 -21.03
C ILE A 6 -24.69 -15.98 -19.90
N LYS A 7 -24.11 -17.19 -19.95
CA LYS A 7 -23.09 -17.63 -18.99
C LYS A 7 -21.75 -16.92 -19.21
N SER A 8 -21.36 -16.66 -20.45
CA SER A 8 -20.13 -15.89 -20.75
C SER A 8 -20.25 -14.41 -20.38
N GLU A 9 -21.42 -13.79 -20.59
CA GLU A 9 -21.67 -12.39 -20.18
C GLU A 9 -21.60 -12.22 -18.66
N ASN A 10 -22.22 -13.12 -17.89
CA ASN A 10 -22.15 -13.08 -16.42
C ASN A 10 -20.73 -13.29 -15.89
N ILE A 11 -19.96 -14.20 -16.48
CA ILE A 11 -18.54 -14.41 -16.11
C ILE A 11 -17.70 -13.17 -16.47
N GLN A 12 -17.98 -12.50 -17.60
CA GLN A 12 -17.31 -11.27 -18.01
C GLN A 12 -17.63 -10.08 -17.09
N GLN A 13 -18.90 -9.88 -16.71
CA GLN A 13 -19.29 -8.84 -15.76
C GLN A 13 -18.70 -9.11 -14.36
N THR A 14 -18.64 -10.38 -13.94
CA THR A 14 -18.03 -10.77 -12.67
C THR A 14 -16.52 -10.54 -12.68
N LYS A 15 -15.83 -10.81 -13.80
CA LYS A 15 -14.40 -10.51 -13.98
C LYS A 15 -14.11 -9.02 -13.98
N LEU A 16 -14.92 -8.21 -14.67
CA LEU A 16 -14.79 -6.74 -14.67
C LEU A 16 -15.00 -6.15 -13.27
N ARG A 17 -16.01 -6.64 -12.53
CA ARG A 17 -16.28 -6.24 -11.15
C ARG A 17 -15.16 -6.68 -10.20
N SER A 18 -14.63 -7.90 -10.38
CA SER A 18 -13.49 -8.43 -9.63
C SER A 18 -12.22 -7.60 -9.82
N ILE A 19 -11.92 -7.15 -11.05
CA ILE A 19 -10.76 -6.29 -11.34
C ILE A 19 -10.89 -4.91 -10.69
N HIS A 20 -12.09 -4.32 -10.71
CA HIS A 20 -12.37 -3.03 -10.05
C HIS A 20 -12.28 -3.14 -8.52
N PHE A 21 -12.78 -4.25 -7.95
CA PHE A 21 -12.69 -4.58 -6.54
C PHE A 21 -11.22 -4.78 -6.11
N ASN A 22 -10.41 -5.45 -6.94
CA ASN A 22 -9.00 -5.72 -6.65
C ASN A 22 -8.11 -4.47 -6.72
N ARG A 23 -8.53 -3.41 -7.43
CA ARG A 23 -7.75 -2.18 -7.63
C ARG A 23 -7.42 -1.46 -6.31
N PHE A 24 -8.37 -1.44 -5.36
CA PHE A 24 -8.20 -0.77 -4.07
C PHE A 24 -7.96 -1.72 -2.90
N LEU A 25 -8.29 -3.02 -3.05
CA LEU A 25 -8.00 -4.02 -2.03
C LEU A 25 -6.50 -4.12 -1.74
N LEU A 26 -5.66 -4.11 -2.77
CA LEU A 26 -4.21 -4.18 -2.61
C LEU A 26 -3.69 -3.05 -1.71
N PHE A 27 -4.12 -1.81 -1.94
CA PHE A 27 -3.69 -0.68 -1.11
C PHE A 27 -4.18 -0.81 0.33
N ARG A 28 -5.42 -1.27 0.54
CA ARG A 28 -5.97 -1.48 1.87
C ARG A 28 -5.21 -2.56 2.65
N TYR A 29 -4.90 -3.69 2.02
CA TYR A 29 -4.13 -4.77 2.66
C TYR A 29 -2.71 -4.34 2.98
N LEU A 30 -2.03 -3.62 2.07
CA LEU A 30 -0.68 -3.13 2.33
C LEU A 30 -0.67 -2.08 3.43
N THR A 31 -1.61 -1.13 3.43
CA THR A 31 -1.75 -0.14 4.52
C THR A 31 -2.03 -0.84 5.85
N ALA A 32 -2.87 -1.88 5.88
CA ALA A 32 -3.11 -2.66 7.10
C ALA A 32 -1.84 -3.37 7.60
N ILE A 33 -1.03 -3.94 6.71
CA ILE A 33 0.25 -4.56 7.08
C ILE A 33 1.19 -3.52 7.70
N PHE A 34 1.33 -2.35 7.07
CA PHE A 34 2.13 -1.24 7.64
C PHE A 34 1.61 -0.80 9.01
N PHE A 35 0.29 -0.64 9.14
CA PHE A 35 -0.36 -0.31 10.40
C PHE A 35 0.03 -1.31 11.50
N PHE A 36 -0.05 -2.62 11.24
CA PHE A 36 0.31 -3.62 12.25
C PHE A 36 1.81 -3.64 12.58
N ILE A 37 2.69 -3.42 11.59
CA ILE A 37 4.13 -3.31 11.83
C ILE A 37 4.46 -2.08 12.69
N ASN A 38 3.89 -0.92 12.35
CA ASN A 38 4.05 0.33 13.08
C ASN A 38 3.44 0.24 14.49
N LEU A 39 2.32 -0.48 14.64
CA LEU A 39 1.71 -0.77 15.94
C LEU A 39 2.61 -1.64 16.79
N TYR A 40 3.14 -2.73 16.22
CA TYR A 40 4.05 -3.63 16.91
C TYR A 40 5.32 -2.90 17.37
N TRP A 41 5.90 -2.08 16.50
CA TRP A 41 7.04 -1.22 16.86
C TRP A 41 6.67 -0.27 18.01
N SER A 42 5.51 0.41 17.93
CA SER A 42 5.06 1.32 18.99
C SER A 42 4.92 0.61 20.35
N ILE A 43 4.34 -0.59 20.37
CA ILE A 43 4.14 -1.38 21.60
C ILE A 43 5.49 -1.75 22.22
N LEU A 44 6.45 -2.23 21.42
CA LEU A 44 7.78 -2.60 21.91
C LEU A 44 8.58 -1.38 22.40
N SER A 45 8.46 -0.24 21.72
CA SER A 45 9.09 1.02 22.15
C SER A 45 8.47 1.57 23.43
N PHE A 46 7.15 1.42 23.61
CA PHE A 46 6.44 1.81 24.83
C PHE A 46 6.94 1.06 26.06
N SER A 47 7.17 -0.25 25.93
CA SER A 47 7.70 -1.08 27.01
C SER A 47 9.08 -0.62 27.53
N ASN A 48 9.83 0.15 26.73
CA ASN A 48 11.15 0.65 27.07
C ASN A 48 11.17 2.16 27.37
N LEU A 49 10.00 2.83 27.39
CA LEU A 49 9.82 4.27 27.68
C LEU A 49 10.75 5.19 26.88
N THR A 50 11.02 4.85 25.62
CA THR A 50 11.95 5.61 24.78
C THR A 50 11.24 6.65 23.92
N MET A 51 11.95 7.73 23.63
CA MET A 51 11.48 8.78 22.72
C MET A 51 11.32 8.27 21.27
N GLY A 52 11.97 7.16 20.93
CA GLY A 52 11.83 6.48 19.63
C GLY A 52 10.41 6.01 19.30
N ILE A 53 9.50 5.99 20.27
CA ILE A 53 8.07 5.69 20.06
C ILE A 53 7.36 6.72 19.17
N MET A 54 7.85 7.97 19.11
CA MET A 54 7.17 9.03 18.37
C MET A 54 7.08 8.75 16.87
N MET A 55 8.10 8.11 16.29
CA MET A 55 8.14 7.79 14.87
C MET A 55 7.06 6.76 14.46
N PRO A 56 6.99 5.55 15.05
CA PRO A 56 5.96 4.59 14.69
C PRO A 56 4.54 5.07 15.07
N LEU A 57 4.37 5.86 16.13
CA LEU A 57 3.08 6.49 16.44
C LEU A 57 2.64 7.49 15.36
N GLY A 58 3.55 8.33 14.86
CA GLY A 58 3.26 9.24 13.76
C GLY A 58 2.84 8.48 12.49
N LEU A 59 3.52 7.38 12.19
CA LEU A 59 3.19 6.52 11.06
C LEU A 59 1.80 5.86 11.21
N LEU A 60 1.40 5.46 12.43
CA LEU A 60 0.04 4.95 12.67
C LEU A 60 -1.05 5.97 12.35
N LEU A 61 -0.84 7.25 12.72
CA LEU A 61 -1.79 8.31 12.41
C LEU A 61 -1.91 8.52 10.89
N ILE A 62 -0.78 8.42 10.19
CA ILE A 62 -0.74 8.47 8.72
C ILE A 62 -1.50 7.28 8.13
N ASP A 63 -1.25 6.05 8.61
CA ASP A 63 -1.95 4.85 8.15
C ASP A 63 -3.47 4.97 8.32
N ILE A 64 -3.93 5.51 9.45
CA ILE A 64 -5.36 5.81 9.69
C ILE A 64 -5.89 6.83 8.67
N ALA A 65 -5.15 7.90 8.42
CA ALA A 65 -5.54 8.91 7.43
C ALA A 65 -5.65 8.31 6.01
N ILE A 66 -4.73 7.43 5.63
CA ILE A 66 -4.79 6.68 4.37
C ILE A 66 -6.03 5.79 4.31
N ILE A 67 -6.35 5.04 5.37
CA ILE A 67 -7.54 4.18 5.43
C ILE A 67 -8.82 5.01 5.27
N ILE A 68 -8.90 6.19 5.88
CA ILE A 68 -10.03 7.12 5.73
C ILE A 68 -10.16 7.59 4.28
N GLU A 69 -9.07 8.01 3.65
CA GLU A 69 -9.07 8.45 2.24
C GLU A 69 -9.51 7.32 1.30
N GLN A 70 -8.91 6.12 1.44
CA GLN A 70 -9.24 4.95 0.66
C GLN A 70 -10.72 4.54 0.81
N THR A 71 -11.25 4.60 2.02
CA THR A 71 -12.65 4.26 2.29
C THR A 71 -13.62 5.29 1.70
N ARG A 72 -13.30 6.58 1.75
CA ARG A 72 -14.10 7.62 1.08
C ARG A 72 -14.12 7.45 -0.44
N LYS A 73 -12.95 7.20 -1.03
CA LYS A 73 -12.80 7.02 -2.49
C LYS A 73 -13.41 5.73 -3.03
N TYR A 74 -13.57 4.72 -2.18
CA TYR A 74 -14.34 3.53 -2.53
C TYR A 74 -15.81 3.87 -2.87
N TRP A 75 -16.40 4.86 -2.19
CA TRP A 75 -17.78 5.29 -2.41
C TRP A 75 -17.90 6.40 -3.46
N GLN A 76 -16.87 7.23 -3.64
CA GLN A 76 -16.82 8.29 -4.65
C GLN A 76 -15.54 8.16 -5.49
N PRO A 77 -15.63 7.54 -6.68
CA PRO A 77 -14.47 7.30 -7.54
C PRO A 77 -13.84 8.62 -7.98
N SER A 78 -12.73 8.99 -7.35
CA SER A 78 -11.92 10.14 -7.72
C SER A 78 -10.49 9.65 -8.01
N SER A 79 -9.91 10.16 -9.10
CA SER A 79 -8.65 9.67 -9.67
C SER A 79 -7.39 10.01 -8.86
N THR A 80 -7.48 10.90 -7.86
CA THR A 80 -6.29 11.52 -7.22
C THR A 80 -6.03 11.05 -5.79
N LEU A 81 -5.08 10.15 -5.56
CA LEU A 81 -4.78 9.56 -4.23
C LEU A 81 -3.70 10.38 -3.49
N LEU A 82 -4.01 11.63 -3.14
CA LEU A 82 -3.03 12.57 -2.56
C LEU A 82 -2.54 12.14 -1.18
N VAL A 83 -3.44 11.77 -0.26
CA VAL A 83 -3.04 11.40 1.12
C VAL A 83 -2.32 10.06 1.12
N THR A 84 -2.80 9.11 0.33
CA THR A 84 -2.17 7.79 0.16
C THR A 84 -0.75 7.96 -0.38
N LYS A 85 -0.55 8.75 -1.44
CA LYS A 85 0.78 9.00 -2.01
C LYS A 85 1.72 9.68 -1.00
N ALA A 86 1.26 10.74 -0.33
CA ALA A 86 2.07 11.42 0.68
C ALA A 86 2.41 10.51 1.87
N GLY A 87 1.45 9.68 2.30
CA GLY A 87 1.63 8.76 3.41
C GLY A 87 2.65 7.67 3.14
N TYR A 88 2.60 7.04 1.95
CA TYR A 88 3.63 6.08 1.53
C TYR A 88 5.01 6.73 1.36
N ALA A 89 5.08 7.97 0.87
CA ALA A 89 6.34 8.70 0.77
C ALA A 89 6.96 8.95 2.16
N ILE A 90 6.13 9.36 3.14
CA ILE A 90 6.57 9.54 4.53
C ILE A 90 7.00 8.19 5.15
N GLN A 91 6.29 7.10 4.87
CA GLN A 91 6.68 5.75 5.33
C GLN A 91 8.07 5.34 4.79
N ILE A 92 8.31 5.52 3.49
CA ILE A 92 9.61 5.23 2.86
C ILE A 92 10.70 6.11 3.47
N PHE A 93 10.45 7.42 3.57
CA PHE A 93 11.39 8.36 4.19
C PHE A 93 11.74 7.96 5.62
N SER A 94 10.74 7.56 6.41
CA SER A 94 10.93 7.13 7.80
C SER A 94 11.75 5.85 7.90
N ASN A 95 11.51 4.88 7.01
CA ASN A 95 12.30 3.65 6.94
C ASN A 95 13.77 3.96 6.56
N LEU A 96 13.99 4.83 5.58
CA LEU A 96 15.35 5.24 5.17
C LEU A 96 16.07 6.01 6.28
N LEU A 97 15.38 6.91 6.97
CA LEU A 97 15.93 7.62 8.12
C LEU A 97 16.29 6.66 9.25
N ALA A 98 15.43 5.68 9.55
CA ALA A 98 15.71 4.64 10.53
C ALA A 98 16.93 3.80 10.14
N MET A 99 17.06 3.43 8.85
CA MET A 99 18.26 2.74 8.34
C MET A 99 19.52 3.57 8.54
N LEU A 100 19.51 4.86 8.21
CA LEU A 100 20.66 5.76 8.41
C LEU A 100 21.03 5.84 9.90
N MET A 101 20.06 6.03 10.79
CA MET A 101 20.30 6.06 12.24
C MET A 101 20.95 4.77 12.75
N ILE A 102 20.49 3.60 12.26
CA ILE A 102 21.12 2.32 12.58
C ILE A 102 22.56 2.27 12.09
N LEU A 103 22.85 2.77 10.87
CA LEU A 103 24.21 2.79 10.31
C LEU A 103 25.17 3.65 11.14
N PHE A 104 24.71 4.81 11.63
CA PHE A 104 25.48 5.71 12.50
C PHE A 104 25.58 5.25 13.97
N GLY A 105 24.98 4.13 14.35
CA GLY A 105 25.07 3.57 15.70
C GLY A 105 23.97 4.01 16.66
N TYR A 106 22.97 4.77 16.20
CA TYR A 106 21.82 5.24 17.00
C TYR A 106 20.66 4.23 17.05
N GLN A 107 20.93 2.93 16.88
CA GLN A 107 19.89 1.89 16.90
C GLN A 107 19.09 1.92 18.21
N GLN A 108 19.76 2.05 19.35
CA GLN A 108 19.11 1.99 20.68
C GLN A 108 18.12 3.14 20.92
N VAL A 109 18.19 4.22 20.14
CA VAL A 109 17.24 5.33 20.23
C VAL A 109 15.89 4.95 19.59
N LEU A 110 15.92 4.23 18.46
CA LEU A 110 14.74 3.87 17.69
C LEU A 110 14.21 2.46 18.02
N PHE A 111 15.11 1.54 18.33
CA PHE A 111 14.86 0.12 18.55
C PHE A 111 15.54 -0.35 19.85
N PRO A 112 15.20 0.23 21.02
CA PRO A 112 15.81 -0.10 22.32
C PRO A 112 15.56 -1.55 22.75
N PHE A 113 14.52 -2.18 22.20
CA PHE A 113 14.14 -3.57 22.46
C PHE A 113 14.98 -4.59 21.68
N LEU A 114 15.86 -4.14 20.78
CA LEU A 114 16.63 -5.02 19.91
C LEU A 114 18.14 -4.90 20.18
N ASN A 115 18.78 -6.02 20.47
CA ASN A 115 20.23 -6.11 20.63
C ASN A 115 20.97 -5.99 19.27
N SER A 116 22.27 -5.71 19.33
CA SER A 116 23.12 -5.51 18.15
C SER A 116 23.16 -6.71 17.20
N SER A 117 22.95 -7.94 17.70
CA SER A 117 22.87 -9.16 16.89
C SER A 117 21.67 -9.16 15.93
N GLY A 118 20.59 -8.44 16.25
CA GLY A 118 19.38 -8.33 15.43
C GLY A 118 19.47 -7.25 14.33
N ARG A 119 20.57 -6.49 14.28
CA ARG A 119 20.74 -5.34 13.37
C ARG A 119 20.53 -5.70 11.90
N GLY A 120 21.06 -6.84 11.47
CA GLY A 120 20.94 -7.29 10.07
C GLY A 120 19.49 -7.57 9.67
N LEU A 121 18.73 -8.24 10.55
CA LEU A 121 17.32 -8.53 10.34
C LEU A 121 16.48 -7.23 10.31
N LEU A 122 16.79 -6.28 11.20
CA LEU A 122 16.14 -4.98 11.24
C LEU A 122 16.34 -4.18 9.93
N LEU A 123 17.58 -4.12 9.44
CA LEU A 123 17.89 -3.46 8.17
C LEU A 123 17.19 -4.13 6.98
N LEU A 124 17.12 -5.47 6.98
CA LEU A 124 16.41 -6.24 5.96
C LEU A 124 14.90 -5.93 5.97
N LEU A 125 14.27 -5.90 7.16
CA LEU A 125 12.85 -5.55 7.29
C LEU A 125 12.55 -4.12 6.84
N LEU A 126 13.38 -3.15 7.22
CA LEU A 126 13.24 -1.75 6.76
C LEU A 126 13.41 -1.65 5.23
N THR A 127 14.36 -2.39 4.67
CA THR A 127 14.57 -2.44 3.21
C THR A 127 13.35 -3.01 2.49
N ILE A 128 12.81 -4.14 2.96
CA ILE A 128 11.58 -4.74 2.41
C ILE A 128 10.42 -3.75 2.52
N GLY A 129 10.26 -3.09 3.67
CA GLY A 129 9.23 -2.08 3.87
C GLY A 129 9.33 -0.93 2.87
N SER A 130 10.54 -0.42 2.61
CA SER A 130 10.79 0.63 1.61
C SER A 130 10.49 0.15 0.18
N ILE A 131 10.86 -1.08 -0.19
CA ILE A 131 10.55 -1.65 -1.51
C ILE A 131 9.04 -1.76 -1.71
N VAL A 132 8.32 -2.27 -0.71
CA VAL A 132 6.85 -2.40 -0.76
C VAL A 132 6.20 -1.02 -0.85
N GLY A 133 6.66 -0.04 -0.08
CA GLY A 133 6.18 1.34 -0.19
C GLY A 133 6.39 1.92 -1.59
N GLY A 134 7.58 1.74 -2.17
CA GLY A 134 7.89 2.20 -3.53
C GLY A 134 7.05 1.50 -4.61
N PHE A 135 6.77 0.20 -4.43
CA PHE A 135 5.85 -0.54 -5.30
C PHE A 135 4.43 0.05 -5.27
N VAL A 136 3.95 0.43 -4.09
CA VAL A 136 2.64 1.09 -3.93
C VAL A 136 2.61 2.44 -4.65
N GLU A 137 3.62 3.29 -4.47
CA GLU A 137 3.70 4.57 -5.19
C GLU A 137 3.73 4.39 -6.71
N TRP A 138 4.52 3.44 -7.21
CA TRP A 138 4.55 3.11 -8.62
C TRP A 138 3.16 2.69 -9.12
N ARG A 139 2.43 1.89 -8.33
CA ARG A 139 1.07 1.50 -8.67
C ARG A 139 0.10 2.68 -8.67
N ILE A 140 0.20 3.59 -7.72
CA ILE A 140 -0.59 4.83 -7.68
C ILE A 140 -0.32 5.67 -8.94
N TRP A 141 0.94 5.80 -9.34
CA TRP A 141 1.31 6.54 -10.55
C TRP A 141 0.67 5.94 -11.82
N GLN A 142 0.63 4.61 -11.94
CA GLN A 142 -0.04 3.93 -13.06
C GLN A 142 -1.56 4.18 -13.08
N ILE A 143 -2.19 4.27 -11.91
CA ILE A 143 -3.62 4.58 -11.72
C ILE A 143 -3.92 6.03 -12.11
N GLU A 144 -3.08 6.98 -11.68
CA GLU A 144 -3.26 8.41 -11.95
C GLU A 144 -3.06 8.77 -13.43
N HIS A 145 -2.08 8.14 -14.10
CA HIS A 145 -1.75 8.45 -15.50
C HIS A 145 -2.58 7.66 -16.51
N ASN A 146 -3.65 6.98 -16.09
CA ASN A 146 -4.50 6.16 -16.97
C ASN A 146 -3.69 5.16 -17.83
N LYS A 147 -2.49 4.78 -17.39
CA LYS A 147 -1.68 3.71 -18.02
C LYS A 147 -2.06 2.33 -17.49
N ASP A 148 -3.12 2.29 -16.69
CA ASP A 148 -3.67 1.08 -16.15
C ASP A 148 -4.08 0.13 -17.30
N ALA A 149 -3.81 -1.16 -17.13
CA ALA A 149 -4.27 -2.23 -18.02
C ALA A 149 -5.80 -2.20 -18.26
N TYR A 150 -6.52 -1.42 -17.46
CA TYR A 150 -7.93 -1.06 -17.55
C TYR A 150 -8.32 -0.48 -18.93
N LEU A 151 -7.59 0.50 -19.46
CA LEU A 151 -7.89 1.08 -20.80
C LEU A 151 -7.61 0.08 -21.93
N LYS A 152 -6.58 -0.76 -21.77
CA LYS A 152 -6.29 -1.83 -22.73
C LYS A 152 -7.38 -2.90 -22.76
N HIS A 153 -7.92 -3.30 -21.61
CA HIS A 153 -9.02 -4.26 -21.57
C HIS A 153 -10.34 -3.67 -22.07
N MET A 154 -10.65 -2.40 -21.78
CA MET A 154 -11.83 -1.73 -22.34
C MET A 154 -11.73 -1.55 -23.85
N ALA A 155 -10.56 -1.15 -24.38
CA ALA A 155 -10.35 -1.00 -25.83
C ALA A 155 -10.38 -2.34 -26.58
N VAL A 156 -9.93 -3.44 -25.95
CA VAL A 156 -10.06 -4.80 -26.51
C VAL A 156 -11.51 -5.26 -26.48
N PHE A 157 -12.28 -4.92 -25.44
CA PHE A 157 -13.71 -5.22 -25.34
C PHE A 157 -14.55 -4.45 -26.37
N GLU A 158 -14.26 -3.16 -26.57
CA GLU A 158 -14.93 -2.31 -27.56
C GLU A 158 -14.63 -2.80 -28.99
N LYS A 159 -13.40 -3.27 -29.24
CA LYS A 159 -13.01 -3.90 -30.52
C LYS A 159 -13.68 -5.25 -30.77
N SER A 160 -13.95 -6.06 -29.75
CA SER A 160 -14.67 -7.34 -29.94
C SER A 160 -16.15 -7.11 -30.22
N VAL A 161 -16.81 -6.17 -29.53
CA VAL A 161 -18.22 -5.83 -29.77
C VAL A 161 -18.44 -5.22 -31.16
N ARG A 162 -17.52 -4.37 -31.63
CA ARG A 162 -17.60 -3.77 -32.98
C ARG A 162 -17.33 -4.73 -34.14
N LYS A 163 -16.76 -5.92 -33.87
CA LYS A 163 -16.52 -6.94 -34.90
C LYS A 163 -17.68 -7.92 -35.09
N GLU A 164 -18.63 -7.93 -34.15
CA GLU A 164 -19.77 -8.85 -34.13
C GLU A 164 -21.10 -8.20 -34.57
N GLY A 165 -21.11 -6.88 -34.84
CA GLY A 165 -22.23 -6.14 -35.44
C GLY A 165 -21.85 -5.57 -36.80
#